data_AF-A0A7W5AQ50-F1
#
_entry.id   AF-A0A7W5AQ50-F1
#
_cell.length_a   1.000
_cell.length_b   1.000
_cell.length_c   1.000
_cell.angle_alpha   90.00
_cell.angle_beta   90.00
_cell.angle_gamma   90.00
#
_symmetry.space_group_name_H-M   'P 1'
#
loop_
_entity.id
_entity.type
_entity.pdbx_description
1 polymer ?
#
loop_
_entity_poly.entity_id
_entity_poly.type
_entity_poly.pdbx_seq_one_letter_code
_entity_poly.pdbx_strand_id
1 'polypeptide(L)'
;MAPDIERLLLVDEDDLLAQIGRDIAGASARSEPRAHLIKMARDWLSINSVQFRDAICANPAVRAAMKLSPGRERQLASVVAVSDVLASVLIGIPVVTIAVLLVRNGIDGLCADRALDASE
;
A
#
# COMPACT_ATOMS: atom_id res chain seq x y z
N MET A 1 -8.39 16.57 4.13
CA MET A 1 -9.37 16.02 3.18
C MET A 1 -9.21 14.51 3.22
N ALA A 2 -10.26 13.75 3.56
CA ALA A 2 -10.15 12.29 3.59
C ALA A 2 -9.95 11.79 2.14
N PRO A 3 -8.97 10.92 1.88
CA PRO A 3 -8.78 10.36 0.55
C PRO A 3 -10.00 9.52 0.17
N ASP A 4 -10.53 9.79 -1.03
CA ASP A 4 -11.60 9.00 -1.64
C ASP A 4 -11.00 7.67 -2.16
N ILE A 5 -11.18 6.61 -1.37
CA ILE A 5 -10.69 5.26 -1.68
C ILE A 5 -11.28 4.78 -3.00
N GLU A 6 -12.56 5.05 -3.27
CA GLU A 6 -13.23 4.56 -4.47
C GLU A 6 -12.61 5.17 -5.73
N ARG A 7 -12.32 6.48 -5.67
CA ARG A 7 -11.59 7.15 -6.74
C ARG A 7 -10.19 6.57 -6.92
N LEU A 8 -9.44 6.36 -5.83
CA LEU A 8 -8.06 5.84 -5.89
C LEU A 8 -7.99 4.42 -6.47
N LEU A 9 -9.00 3.59 -6.22
CA LEU A 9 -9.10 2.25 -6.80
C LEU A 9 -9.22 2.25 -8.33
N LEU A 10 -9.67 3.37 -8.92
CA LEU A 10 -9.82 3.55 -10.37
C LEU A 10 -8.62 4.24 -11.05
N VAL A 11 -7.69 4.80 -10.27
CA VAL A 11 -6.50 5.47 -10.80
C VAL A 11 -5.51 4.45 -11.36
N ASP A 12 -4.78 4.78 -12.42
CA ASP A 12 -3.74 3.92 -12.96
C ASP A 12 -2.63 3.66 -11.94
N GLU A 13 -2.04 2.46 -11.95
CA GLU A 13 -0.99 2.11 -10.99
C GLU A 13 0.23 3.03 -11.09
N ASP A 14 0.65 3.40 -12.30
CA ASP A 14 1.79 4.29 -12.48
C ASP A 14 1.48 5.71 -11.96
N ASP A 15 0.22 6.13 -11.99
CA ASP A 15 -0.19 7.42 -11.41
C ASP A 15 -0.19 7.39 -9.88
N LEU A 16 -0.59 6.27 -9.27
CA LEU A 16 -0.45 6.05 -7.83
C LEU A 16 1.03 6.03 -7.42
N LEU A 17 1.88 5.33 -8.17
CA LEU A 17 3.33 5.29 -7.94
C LEU A 17 3.96 6.66 -8.13
N ALA A 18 3.59 7.40 -9.18
CA ALA A 18 4.09 8.76 -9.38
C ALA A 18 3.67 9.69 -8.23
N GLN A 19 2.48 9.51 -7.66
CA GLN A 19 2.04 10.28 -6.49
C GLN A 19 2.89 9.94 -5.25
N ILE A 20 3.09 8.65 -4.94
CA ILE A 20 3.96 8.21 -3.85
C ILE A 20 5.37 8.77 -4.03
N GLY A 21 5.90 8.71 -5.25
CA GLY A 21 7.20 9.26 -5.59
C GLY A 21 7.28 10.77 -5.34
N ARG A 22 6.25 11.55 -5.70
CA ARG A 22 6.22 12.98 -5.38
C ARG A 22 6.28 13.23 -3.89
N ASP A 23 5.55 12.44 -3.10
CA ASP A 23 5.48 12.61 -1.66
C ASP A 23 6.82 12.22 -0.98
N ILE A 24 7.51 11.19 -1.49
CA ILE A 24 8.87 10.83 -1.04
C ILE A 24 9.89 11.93 -1.39
N ALA A 25 9.84 12.47 -2.61
CA ALA A 25 10.79 13.50 -3.07
C ALA A 25 10.56 14.87 -2.40
N GLY A 26 9.37 15.11 -1.85
CA GLY A 26 9.02 16.37 -1.21
C GLY A 26 9.23 17.57 -2.13
N ALA A 27 10.02 18.55 -1.69
CA ALA A 27 10.28 19.77 -2.45
C ALA A 27 10.99 19.51 -3.80
N SER A 28 11.82 18.47 -3.89
CA SER A 28 12.57 18.12 -5.09
C SER A 28 11.70 17.54 -6.21
N ALA A 29 10.47 17.10 -5.89
CA ALA A 29 9.57 16.44 -6.83
C ALA A 29 9.24 17.27 -8.09
N ARG A 30 9.28 18.61 -8.00
CA ARG A 30 8.94 19.51 -9.13
C ARG A 30 9.90 19.41 -10.31
N SER A 31 11.13 18.99 -10.06
CA SER A 31 12.18 18.91 -11.07
C SER A 31 12.40 17.49 -11.59
N GLU A 32 11.77 16.50 -10.97
CA GLU A 32 11.98 15.10 -11.30
C GLU A 32 11.05 14.62 -12.42
N PRO A 33 11.57 13.91 -13.44
CA PRO A 33 10.73 13.26 -14.44
C PRO A 33 9.77 12.25 -13.81
N ARG A 34 8.55 12.11 -14.37
CA ARG A 34 7.55 11.13 -13.89
C ARG A 34 8.11 9.70 -13.75
N ALA A 35 8.93 9.27 -14.71
CA ALA A 35 9.57 7.95 -14.68
C ALA A 35 10.51 7.76 -13.48
N HIS A 36 11.23 8.83 -13.07
CA HIS A 36 12.06 8.79 -11.88
C HIS A 36 11.20 8.66 -10.63
N LEU A 37 10.13 9.44 -10.51
CA LEU A 37 9.21 9.38 -9.37
C LEU A 37 8.60 7.98 -9.19
N ILE A 38 8.19 7.34 -10.30
CA ILE A 38 7.69 5.95 -10.28
C ILE A 38 8.78 4.98 -9.82
N LYS A 39 9.99 5.07 -10.37
CA LYS A 39 11.11 4.22 -9.97
C LYS A 39 11.40 4.37 -8.47
N MET A 40 11.47 5.61 -7.98
CA MET A 40 11.72 5.89 -6.58
C MET A 40 10.63 5.32 -5.66
N ALA A 41 9.35 5.42 -6.06
CA ALA A 41 8.26 4.79 -5.32
C ALA A 41 8.39 3.26 -5.28
N ARG A 42 8.72 2.62 -6.41
CA ARG A 42 8.94 1.16 -6.46
C ARG A 42 10.12 0.72 -5.59
N ASP A 43 11.25 1.42 -5.69
CA ASP A 43 12.44 1.13 -4.88
C ASP A 43 12.11 1.28 -3.38
N TRP A 44 11.42 2.36 -3.01
CA TRP A 44 11.00 2.58 -1.63
C TRP A 44 10.03 1.50 -1.13
N LEU A 45 9.03 1.12 -1.91
CA LEU A 45 8.10 0.04 -1.57
C LEU A 45 8.84 -1.29 -1.41
N SER A 46 9.83 -1.57 -2.26
CA SER A 46 10.66 -2.78 -2.17
C SER A 46 11.49 -2.81 -0.90
N ILE A 47 12.16 -1.70 -0.55
CA ILE A 47 12.96 -1.58 0.68
C ILE A 47 12.11 -1.80 1.94
N ASN A 48 10.89 -1.27 1.96
CA ASN A 48 10.00 -1.34 3.13
C ASN A 48 9.05 -2.55 3.11
N SER A 49 9.13 -3.41 2.09
CA SER A 49 8.19 -4.51 1.85
C SER A 49 8.08 -5.48 3.03
N VAL A 50 9.20 -5.86 3.64
CA VAL A 50 9.25 -6.75 4.80
C VAL A 50 8.53 -6.14 6.00
N GLN A 51 8.82 -4.88 6.32
CA GLN A 51 8.17 -4.18 7.44
C GLN A 51 6.65 -4.06 7.23
N PHE A 52 6.23 -3.71 6.00
CA PHE A 52 4.81 -3.62 5.68
C PHE A 52 4.13 -4.96 5.80
N ARG A 53 4.73 -6.01 5.23
CA ARG A 53 4.20 -7.38 5.31
C ARG A 53 4.02 -7.82 6.76
N ASP A 54 5.02 -7.63 7.62
CA ASP A 54 4.94 -8.06 9.01
C ASP A 54 3.86 -7.30 9.78
N ALA A 55 3.78 -5.98 9.61
CA ALA A 55 2.77 -5.15 10.26
C ALA A 55 1.36 -5.48 9.77
N ILE A 56 1.16 -5.61 8.45
CA ILE A 56 -0.14 -5.84 7.82
C ILE A 56 -0.65 -7.24 8.13
N CYS A 57 0.17 -8.27 7.91
CA CYS A 57 -0.26 -9.67 7.96
C CYS A 57 -0.42 -10.21 9.40
N ALA A 58 0.23 -9.56 10.38
CA ALA A 58 -0.01 -9.85 11.80
C ALA A 58 -1.29 -9.19 12.33
N ASN A 59 -1.83 -8.17 11.64
CA ASN A 59 -2.94 -7.39 12.17
C ASN A 59 -4.30 -8.14 12.10
N PRO A 60 -5.04 -8.26 13.23
CA PRO A 60 -6.32 -8.97 13.26
C PRO A 60 -7.41 -8.38 12.35
N ALA A 61 -7.48 -7.05 12.20
CA ALA A 61 -8.47 -6.38 11.36
C ALA A 61 -8.22 -6.67 9.88
N VAL A 62 -6.97 -6.67 9.45
CA VAL A 62 -6.59 -7.08 8.09
C VAL A 62 -6.98 -8.54 7.84
N ARG A 63 -6.65 -9.44 8.78
CA ARG A 63 -7.03 -10.86 8.67
C ARG A 63 -8.55 -11.06 8.64
N ALA A 64 -9.31 -10.24 9.37
CA ALA A 64 -10.77 -10.27 9.33
C ALA A 64 -11.29 -9.83 7.95
N ALA A 65 -10.76 -8.74 7.39
CA ALA A 65 -11.10 -8.27 6.05
C ALA A 65 -10.80 -9.32 4.96
N MET A 66 -9.66 -10.01 5.05
CA MET A 66 -9.27 -11.06 4.11
C MET A 66 -10.21 -12.29 4.12
N LYS A 67 -10.95 -12.52 5.22
CA LYS A 67 -11.93 -13.62 5.32
C LYS A 67 -13.27 -13.31 4.65
N LEU A 68 -13.50 -12.05 4.27
CA LEU A 68 -14.70 -11.68 3.52
C LEU A 68 -14.69 -12.32 2.14
N SER A 69 -15.89 -12.53 1.59
CA SER A 69 -16.06 -13.02 0.22
C SER A 69 -15.37 -12.08 -0.77
N PRO A 70 -14.71 -12.60 -1.82
CA PRO A 70 -14.12 -11.76 -2.86
C PRO A 70 -15.13 -10.77 -3.45
N GLY A 71 -14.75 -9.51 -3.57
CA GLY A 71 -15.61 -8.45 -4.09
C GLY A 71 -15.26 -7.07 -3.56
N ARG A 72 -16.10 -6.08 -3.89
CA ARG A 72 -15.90 -4.67 -3.53
C ARG A 72 -15.82 -4.45 -2.02
N GLU A 73 -16.68 -5.12 -1.26
CA GLU A 73 -16.69 -5.02 0.21
C GLU A 73 -15.37 -5.46 0.83
N ARG A 74 -14.86 -6.64 0.43
CA ARG A 74 -13.54 -7.12 0.84
C ARG A 74 -12.44 -6.14 0.47
N GLN A 75 -12.47 -5.60 -0.75
CA GLN A 75 -11.45 -4.68 -1.22
C GLN A 75 -11.42 -3.40 -0.39
N LEU A 76 -12.57 -2.78 -0.15
CA LEU A 76 -12.67 -1.57 0.68
C LEU A 76 -12.27 -1.84 2.13
N ALA A 77 -12.77 -2.93 2.73
CA ALA A 77 -12.41 -3.32 4.08
C ALA A 77 -10.90 -3.57 4.23
N SER A 78 -10.28 -4.19 3.22
CA SER A 78 -8.83 -4.43 3.19
C SER A 78 -8.06 -3.11 3.09
N VAL A 79 -8.47 -2.18 2.21
CA VAL A 79 -7.81 -0.87 2.10
C VAL A 79 -7.89 -0.10 3.42
N VAL A 80 -9.06 -0.08 4.07
CA VAL A 80 -9.24 0.60 5.36
C VAL A 80 -8.36 -0.03 6.44
N ALA A 81 -8.40 -1.37 6.58
CA ALA A 81 -7.61 -2.07 7.58
C ALA A 81 -6.09 -1.91 7.36
N VAL A 82 -5.63 -1.99 6.11
CA VAL A 82 -4.22 -1.77 5.76
C VAL A 82 -3.82 -0.31 6.02
N SER A 83 -4.70 0.65 5.70
CA SER A 83 -4.43 2.07 5.95
C SER A 83 -4.27 2.35 7.43
N ASP A 84 -5.11 1.77 8.28
CA ASP A 84 -5.03 1.92 9.73
C ASP A 84 -3.70 1.40 10.29
N VAL A 85 -3.27 0.22 9.83
CA VAL A 85 -1.96 -0.35 10.17
C VAL A 85 -0.83 0.57 9.70
N LEU A 86 -0.85 0.95 8.43
CA LEU A 86 0.21 1.77 7.83
C LEU A 86 0.30 3.16 8.47
N ALA A 87 -0.80 3.73 8.94
CA ALA A 87 -0.80 5.01 9.65
C ALA A 87 -0.04 4.98 10.97
N SER A 88 0.14 3.79 11.58
CA SER A 88 0.95 3.63 12.79
C SER A 88 2.45 3.54 12.53
N VAL A 89 2.85 3.22 11.29
CA VAL A 89 4.27 2.99 10.92
C VAL A 89 4.82 4.02 9.95
N LEU A 90 3.97 4.74 9.22
CA LEU A 90 4.36 5.75 8.24
C LEU A 90 3.99 7.15 8.70
N ILE A 91 4.92 8.10 8.53
CA ILE A 91 4.71 9.52 8.75
C ILE A 91 5.10 10.27 7.47
N GLY A 92 4.24 11.18 7.01
CA GLY A 92 4.53 12.07 5.87
C GLY A 92 4.38 11.45 4.48
N ILE A 93 3.81 10.25 4.38
CA ILE A 93 3.60 9.51 3.12
C ILE A 93 2.10 9.21 2.94
N PRO A 94 1.55 9.17 1.71
CA PRO A 94 0.12 8.93 1.46
C PRO A 94 -0.30 7.49 1.77
N VAL A 95 -0.58 7.23 3.04
CA VAL A 95 -0.93 5.90 3.58
C VAL A 95 -2.02 5.19 2.77
N VAL A 96 -3.12 5.89 2.45
CA VAL A 96 -4.25 5.30 1.73
C VAL A 96 -3.90 4.94 0.30
N THR A 97 -3.05 5.73 -0.36
CA THR A 97 -2.56 5.41 -1.72
C THR A 97 -1.71 4.16 -1.72
N ILE A 98 -0.83 3.99 -0.72
CA ILE A 98 -0.05 2.76 -0.55
C ILE A 98 -0.97 1.58 -0.27
N ALA A 99 -1.93 1.73 0.65
CA ALA A 99 -2.88 0.67 0.97
C ALA A 99 -3.66 0.21 -0.26
N VAL A 100 -4.13 1.13 -1.10
CA VAL A 100 -4.77 0.81 -2.38
C VAL A 100 -3.85 0.00 -3.28
N LEU A 101 -2.60 0.42 -3.44
CA LEU A 101 -1.63 -0.27 -4.29
C LEU A 101 -1.33 -1.69 -3.79
N LEU A 102 -1.10 -1.85 -2.49
CA LEU A 102 -0.86 -3.16 -1.87
C LEU A 102 -2.07 -4.10 -2.02
N VAL A 103 -3.28 -3.60 -1.81
CA VAL A 103 -4.51 -4.41 -1.94
C VAL A 103 -4.76 -4.79 -3.40
N ARG A 104 -4.51 -3.89 -4.36
CA ARG A 104 -4.64 -4.17 -5.80
C ARG A 104 -3.65 -5.23 -6.28
N ASN A 105 -2.44 -5.24 -5.72
CA ASN A 105 -1.42 -6.22 -6.06
C ASN A 105 -1.63 -7.59 -5.40
N GLY A 106 -2.70 -7.74 -4.61
CA GLY A 106 -3.07 -9.00 -3.97
C GLY A 106 -2.49 -9.11 -2.57
N ILE A 107 -3.28 -8.70 -1.57
CA ILE A 107 -2.92 -8.81 -0.15
C ILE A 107 -2.70 -10.27 0.29
N ASP A 108 -3.37 -11.22 -0.36
CA ASP A 108 -3.19 -12.65 -0.13
C ASP A 108 -1.78 -13.12 -0.50
N GLY A 109 -1.22 -12.61 -1.61
CA GLY A 109 0.15 -12.90 -2.03
C GLY A 109 1.16 -12.33 -1.03
N LEU A 110 0.99 -11.05 -0.66
CA LEU A 110 1.82 -10.39 0.34
C LEU A 110 1.88 -11.18 1.66
N CYS A 111 0.74 -11.70 2.13
CA CYS A 111 0.67 -12.43 3.40
C CYS A 111 0.98 -13.92 3.31
N ALA A 112 0.91 -14.54 2.12
CA ALA A 112 1.33 -15.92 1.92
C ALA A 112 2.85 -16.07 2.08
N ASP A 113 3.63 -15.11 1.57
CA ASP A 113 5.10 -15.12 1.67
C ASP A 113 5.58 -15.10 3.13
N ARG A 114 4.83 -14.45 4.04
CA ARG A 114 5.14 -14.47 5.48
C ARG A 114 5.03 -15.88 6.09
N ALA A 115 4.13 -16.72 5.58
CA ALA A 115 3.98 -18.08 6.11
C ALA A 115 5.16 -18.99 5.71
N LEU A 116 5.82 -18.68 4.59
CA LEU A 116 7.02 -19.37 4.12
C LEU A 116 8.23 -18.98 4.97
N ASP A 117 8.42 -17.69 5.25
CA ASP A 117 9.53 -17.19 6.07
C ASP A 117 9.46 -17.63 7.55
N ALA A 118 8.28 -18.00 8.07
CA ALA A 118 8.10 -18.49 9.44
C ALA A 118 8.33 -20.00 9.59
N SER A 119 8.67 -20.70 8.50
CA SER A 119 8.89 -22.15 8.45
C SER A 119 10.38 -22.55 8.35
N GLU A 120 11.29 -21.58 8.44
CA GLU A 120 12.75 -21.74 8.54
C GLU A 120 13.25 -21.44 9.96
#